data_AF-A0A8H7U4Q8-F1
#
_entry.id   AF-A0A8H7U4Q8-F1
#
_cell.length_a   1.000
_cell.length_b   1.000
_cell.length_c   1.000
_cell.angle_alpha   90.00
_cell.angle_beta   90.00
_cell.angle_gamma   90.00
#
_symmetry.space_group_name_H-M   'P 1'
#
loop_
_entity.id
_entity.type
_entity.pdbx_description
1 polymer ?
#
loop_
_entity_poly.entity_id
_entity_poly.type
_entity_poly.pdbx_seq_one_letter_code
_entity_poly.pdbx_strand_id
1 'polypeptide(L)'
;MLTATFARTTSYRYAGRVHSLQARRTSRSSRKFASAAIQSLTDGFLDLAIALPLPPGLPPYSTTIILVTAVSRLIFTVPFSIWAKNRQWRAENFVIPQLRQEMPQLYQRAIRDMKTNGFRGDEDAARAEVNKRTKPLAEVRKKELLALHRCSPLPSMLIPPLTQLPLFVGFSMVLNNASKSPTVFDTEQFATLTSLVHSDPTLTLPIVLGLVTLANVESARWFLDAATLERQKKTAKWVAARRAKGETVVEPHKVIQSSLRALSVARILIAAVVPGSIQIYWVASATFGLIQSWVLDWWDARRTRKYKQVLAVKSAPKR
;
A
#
# COMPACT_ATOMS: atom_id res chain seq x y z
N MET A 1 67.62 32.01 -33.40
CA MET A 1 66.14 32.00 -33.51
C MET A 1 65.66 30.62 -33.10
N LEU A 2 65.39 30.41 -31.80
CA LEU A 2 64.04 30.30 -31.23
C LEU A 2 63.14 29.34 -32.01
N THR A 3 62.91 28.13 -31.48
CA THR A 3 61.64 27.79 -30.79
C THR A 3 61.74 26.42 -30.13
N ALA A 4 61.33 26.38 -28.86
CA ALA A 4 61.14 25.19 -28.04
C ALA A 4 59.76 24.57 -28.29
N THR A 5 59.61 23.24 -28.19
CA THR A 5 58.29 22.63 -27.89
C THR A 5 58.40 21.27 -27.20
N PHE A 6 58.16 21.29 -25.89
CA PHE A 6 57.42 20.34 -25.05
C PHE A 6 57.34 18.85 -25.42
N ALA A 7 58.00 18.01 -24.62
CA ALA A 7 57.59 16.63 -24.38
C ALA A 7 56.55 16.59 -23.25
N ARG A 8 55.30 16.21 -23.58
CA ARG A 8 54.24 15.92 -22.59
C ARG A 8 54.01 14.40 -22.50
N THR A 9 54.36 13.88 -21.34
CA THR A 9 53.87 12.70 -20.63
C THR A 9 52.55 12.09 -21.12
N THR A 10 52.62 10.84 -21.59
CA THR A 10 51.47 9.97 -21.85
C THR A 10 51.38 8.91 -20.75
N SER A 11 50.70 9.24 -19.65
CA SER A 11 50.56 8.32 -18.51
C SER A 11 49.17 8.38 -17.87
N TYR A 12 48.09 8.36 -18.65
CA TYR A 12 46.73 8.29 -18.09
C TYR A 12 45.74 7.58 -19.04
N ARG A 13 45.91 6.27 -19.32
CA ARG A 13 44.86 5.48 -19.99
C ARG A 13 44.70 4.02 -19.54
N TYR A 14 45.25 3.61 -18.40
CA TYR A 14 45.13 2.20 -17.95
C TYR A 14 44.26 1.95 -16.71
N ALA A 15 43.85 2.98 -15.97
CA ALA A 15 43.07 2.80 -14.73
C ALA A 15 41.55 2.59 -14.93
N GLY A 16 40.99 2.97 -16.09
CA GLY A 16 39.54 2.93 -16.33
C GLY A 16 38.93 1.57 -16.72
N ARG A 17 39.76 0.57 -17.04
CA ARG A 17 39.28 -0.74 -17.56
C ARG A 17 39.18 -1.83 -16.50
N VAL A 18 39.82 -1.67 -15.34
CA VAL A 18 39.84 -2.70 -14.27
C VAL A 18 38.58 -2.63 -13.39
N HIS A 19 38.10 -1.42 -13.08
CA HIS A 19 36.87 -1.23 -12.31
C HIS A 19 35.59 -1.75 -13.02
N SER A 20 35.54 -1.67 -14.36
CA SER A 20 34.39 -2.18 -15.12
C SER A 20 34.34 -3.71 -15.23
N LEU A 21 35.50 -4.38 -15.14
CA LEU A 21 35.59 -5.84 -15.13
C LEU A 21 35.24 -6.44 -13.75
N GLN A 22 35.63 -5.78 -12.65
CA GLN A 22 35.22 -6.19 -11.30
C GLN A 22 33.72 -6.00 -11.06
N ALA A 23 33.12 -4.89 -11.49
CA ALA A 23 31.67 -4.67 -11.42
C ALA A 23 30.87 -5.69 -12.26
N ARG A 24 31.41 -6.15 -13.40
CA ARG A 24 30.80 -7.22 -14.21
C ARG A 24 30.87 -8.60 -13.54
N ARG A 25 31.92 -8.89 -12.77
CA ARG A 25 32.07 -10.18 -12.05
C ARG A 25 31.08 -10.29 -10.88
N THR A 26 30.90 -9.25 -10.08
CA THR A 26 29.96 -9.25 -8.95
C THR A 26 28.50 -9.38 -9.42
N SER A 27 28.12 -8.66 -10.50
CA SER A 27 26.79 -8.76 -11.12
C SER A 27 26.47 -10.16 -11.69
N ARG A 28 27.47 -10.88 -12.21
CA ARG A 28 27.28 -12.25 -12.72
C ARG A 28 27.10 -13.27 -11.59
N SER A 29 27.81 -13.10 -10.48
CA SER A 29 27.69 -13.99 -9.32
C SER A 29 26.30 -13.86 -8.64
N SER A 30 25.84 -12.64 -8.40
CA SER A 30 24.52 -12.37 -7.82
C SER A 30 23.37 -12.92 -8.68
N ARG A 31 23.47 -12.80 -10.02
CA ARG A 31 22.49 -13.40 -10.95
C ARG A 31 22.42 -14.92 -10.87
N LYS A 32 23.57 -15.59 -10.73
CA LYS A 32 23.63 -17.05 -10.57
C LYS A 32 22.99 -17.51 -9.27
N PHE A 33 23.21 -16.77 -8.18
CA PHE A 33 22.59 -17.07 -6.89
C PHE A 33 21.07 -16.90 -6.94
N ALA A 34 20.58 -15.79 -7.49
CA ALA A 34 19.15 -15.54 -7.63
C ALA A 34 18.46 -16.59 -8.53
N SER A 35 19.08 -16.96 -9.66
CA SER A 35 18.52 -18.00 -10.53
C SER A 35 18.51 -19.38 -9.85
N ALA A 36 19.54 -19.73 -9.09
CA ALA A 36 19.59 -21.00 -8.36
C ALA A 36 18.54 -21.06 -7.25
N ALA A 37 18.36 -19.97 -6.50
CA ALA A 37 17.31 -19.88 -5.48
C ALA A 37 15.91 -19.98 -6.09
N ILE A 38 15.65 -19.28 -7.20
CA ILE A 38 14.36 -19.36 -7.91
C ILE A 38 14.13 -20.78 -8.42
N GLN A 39 15.15 -21.46 -8.96
CA GLN A 39 15.01 -22.83 -9.42
C GLN A 39 14.67 -23.78 -8.27
N SER A 40 15.43 -23.72 -7.16
CA SER A 40 15.16 -24.55 -5.98
C SER A 40 13.75 -24.32 -5.40
N LEU A 41 13.28 -23.08 -5.38
CA LEU A 41 11.90 -22.76 -4.96
C LEU A 41 10.85 -23.25 -5.96
N THR A 42 11.19 -23.26 -7.25
CA THR A 42 10.33 -23.81 -8.32
C THR A 42 10.18 -25.31 -8.16
N ASP A 43 11.28 -26.03 -8.02
CA ASP A 43 11.30 -27.48 -7.85
C ASP A 43 10.54 -27.88 -6.57
N GLY A 44 10.83 -27.20 -5.45
CA GLY A 44 10.12 -27.43 -4.19
C GLY A 44 8.62 -27.11 -4.26
N PHE A 45 8.20 -26.12 -5.06
CA PHE A 45 6.79 -25.86 -5.31
C PHE A 45 6.12 -26.99 -6.13
N LEU A 46 6.78 -27.49 -7.17
CA LEU A 46 6.27 -28.57 -8.02
C LEU A 46 6.15 -29.88 -7.22
N ASP A 47 7.15 -30.20 -6.41
CA ASP A 47 7.14 -31.36 -5.52
C ASP A 47 6.00 -31.26 -4.49
N LEU A 48 5.82 -30.09 -3.88
CA LEU A 48 4.72 -29.85 -2.95
C LEU A 48 3.36 -30.04 -3.61
N ALA A 49 3.20 -29.60 -4.86
CA ALA A 49 1.93 -29.71 -5.57
C ALA A 49 1.49 -31.15 -5.79
N ILE A 50 2.44 -32.07 -5.98
CA ILE A 50 2.19 -33.50 -6.14
C ILE A 50 2.05 -34.20 -4.78
N ALA A 51 2.80 -33.75 -3.78
CA ALA A 51 2.81 -34.36 -2.45
C ALA A 51 1.56 -34.03 -1.60
N LEU A 52 0.85 -32.94 -1.91
CA LEU A 52 -0.36 -32.56 -1.18
C LEU A 52 -1.48 -33.61 -1.41
N PRO A 53 -2.13 -34.11 -0.34
CA PRO A 53 -3.22 -35.07 -0.46
C PRO A 53 -4.51 -34.35 -0.90
N LEU A 54 -4.55 -33.92 -2.15
CA LEU A 54 -5.68 -33.21 -2.74
C LEU A 54 -6.75 -34.21 -3.22
N PRO A 55 -8.05 -33.88 -3.08
CA PRO A 55 -9.12 -34.64 -3.70
C PRO A 55 -8.90 -34.78 -5.22
N PRO A 56 -9.25 -35.92 -5.83
CA PRO A 56 -8.96 -36.20 -7.24
C PRO A 56 -9.67 -35.26 -8.23
N GLY A 57 -10.71 -34.54 -7.78
CA GLY A 57 -11.41 -33.55 -8.60
C GLY A 57 -10.75 -32.17 -8.63
N LEU A 58 -9.69 -31.92 -7.84
CA LEU A 58 -9.00 -30.64 -7.79
C LEU A 58 -7.68 -30.68 -8.56
N PRO A 59 -7.41 -29.71 -9.46
CA PRO A 59 -6.16 -29.65 -10.20
C PRO A 59 -5.00 -29.33 -9.25
N PRO A 60 -3.93 -30.15 -9.22
CA PRO A 60 -2.90 -30.08 -8.19
C PRO A 60 -2.11 -28.77 -8.19
N TYR A 61 -1.65 -28.29 -9.34
CA TYR A 61 -0.80 -27.11 -9.41
C TYR A 61 -1.59 -25.84 -9.08
N SER A 62 -2.75 -25.64 -9.71
CA SER A 62 -3.64 -24.48 -9.48
C SER A 62 -4.11 -24.39 -8.04
N THR A 63 -4.51 -25.53 -7.45
CA THR A 63 -4.92 -25.58 -6.04
C THR A 63 -3.75 -25.24 -5.13
N THR A 64 -2.56 -25.75 -5.43
CA THR A 64 -1.34 -25.44 -4.66
C THR A 64 -0.96 -23.97 -4.77
N ILE A 65 -1.09 -23.33 -5.95
CA ILE A 65 -0.90 -21.88 -6.10
C ILE A 65 -1.83 -21.14 -5.15
N ILE A 66 -3.12 -21.47 -5.13
CA ILE A 66 -4.13 -20.81 -4.28
C ILE A 66 -3.80 -21.01 -2.79
N LEU A 67 -3.51 -22.25 -2.37
CA LEU A 67 -3.21 -22.59 -0.98
C LEU A 67 -1.95 -21.91 -0.48
N VAL A 68 -0.84 -22.03 -1.22
CA VAL A 68 0.43 -21.39 -0.84
C VAL A 68 0.29 -19.87 -0.82
N THR A 69 -0.54 -19.30 -1.71
CA THR A 69 -0.88 -17.88 -1.66
C THR A 69 -1.60 -17.52 -0.37
N ALA A 70 -2.65 -18.25 0.00
CA ALA A 70 -3.41 -17.98 1.22
C ALA A 70 -2.53 -18.14 2.48
N VAL A 71 -1.76 -19.23 2.57
CA VAL A 71 -0.87 -19.51 3.70
C VAL A 71 0.23 -18.45 3.82
N SER A 72 0.90 -18.09 2.73
CA SER A 72 1.93 -17.05 2.76
C SER A 72 1.36 -15.70 3.15
N ARG A 73 0.16 -15.33 2.66
CA ARG A 73 -0.53 -14.11 3.08
C ARG A 73 -0.85 -14.13 4.57
N LEU A 74 -1.39 -15.24 5.08
CA LEU A 74 -1.72 -15.40 6.51
C LEU A 74 -0.48 -15.23 7.39
N ILE A 75 0.63 -15.87 7.03
CA ILE A 75 1.86 -15.86 7.84
C ILE A 75 2.56 -14.50 7.76
N PHE A 76 2.74 -13.95 6.55
CA PHE A 76 3.65 -12.84 6.33
C PHE A 76 2.99 -11.47 6.20
N THR A 77 1.67 -11.40 5.99
CA THR A 77 0.98 -10.12 5.68
C THR A 77 -0.10 -9.75 6.69
N VAL A 78 -0.84 -10.74 7.21
CA VAL A 78 -1.91 -10.50 8.18
C VAL A 78 -1.40 -9.90 9.49
N PRO A 79 -0.30 -10.37 10.12
CA PRO A 79 0.18 -9.80 11.38
C PRO A 79 0.50 -8.30 11.26
N PHE A 80 1.14 -7.91 10.15
CA PHE A 80 1.45 -6.50 9.87
C PHE A 80 0.21 -5.66 9.58
N SER A 81 -0.79 -6.25 8.92
CA SER A 81 -2.07 -5.61 8.65
C SER A 81 -2.85 -5.35 9.96
N ILE A 82 -2.89 -6.32 10.86
CA ILE A 82 -3.48 -6.18 12.21
C ILE A 82 -2.73 -5.13 13.02
N TRP A 83 -1.39 -5.16 12.98
CA TRP A 83 -0.54 -4.18 13.65
C TRP A 83 -0.82 -2.75 13.17
N ALA A 84 -0.92 -2.55 11.85
CA ALA A 84 -1.22 -1.26 11.25
C ALA A 84 -2.62 -0.75 11.64
N LYS A 85 -3.63 -1.63 11.59
CA LYS A 85 -5.01 -1.30 12.00
C LYS A 85 -5.10 -0.91 13.47
N ASN A 86 -4.44 -1.64 14.36
CA ASN A 86 -4.40 -1.29 15.78
C ASN A 86 -3.78 0.09 16.03
N ARG A 87 -2.77 0.49 15.26
CA ARG A 87 -2.16 1.83 15.36
C ARG A 87 -3.10 2.92 14.84
N GLN A 88 -3.75 2.68 13.71
CA GLN A 88 -4.75 3.59 13.17
C GLN A 88 -5.91 3.81 14.16
N TRP A 89 -6.44 2.72 14.73
CA TRP A 89 -7.49 2.79 15.75
C TRP A 89 -7.10 3.66 16.96
N ARG A 90 -5.85 3.53 17.44
CA ARG A 90 -5.34 4.39 18.54
C ARG A 90 -5.27 5.86 18.14
N ALA A 91 -4.81 6.16 16.92
CA ALA A 91 -4.76 7.54 16.43
C ALA A 91 -6.17 8.14 16.36
N GLU A 92 -7.14 7.40 15.84
CA GLU A 92 -8.52 7.88 15.68
C GLU A 92 -9.28 8.05 17.01
N ASN A 93 -9.04 7.17 18.00
CA ASN A 93 -9.80 7.15 19.25
C ASN A 93 -9.12 7.87 20.42
N PHE A 94 -7.79 8.04 20.41
CA PHE A 94 -7.07 8.76 21.47
C PHE A 94 -6.53 10.12 20.98
N VAL A 95 -5.78 10.12 19.88
CA VAL A 95 -5.09 11.34 19.42
C VAL A 95 -6.06 12.38 18.88
N ILE A 96 -6.98 11.99 17.98
CA ILE A 96 -7.91 12.95 17.37
C ILE A 96 -8.85 13.60 18.40
N PRO A 97 -9.45 12.86 19.37
CA PRO A 97 -10.31 13.49 20.37
C PRO A 97 -9.55 14.40 21.33
N GLN A 98 -8.36 14.00 21.80
CA GLN A 98 -7.53 14.84 22.68
C GLN A 98 -7.09 16.12 21.97
N LEU A 99 -6.63 16.01 20.72
CA LEU A 99 -6.27 17.19 19.93
C LEU A 99 -7.46 18.14 19.79
N ARG A 100 -8.67 17.62 19.53
CA ARG A 100 -9.90 18.44 19.46
C ARG A 100 -10.23 19.14 20.78
N GLN A 101 -10.00 18.50 21.92
CA GLN A 101 -10.20 19.11 23.24
C GLN A 101 -9.18 20.23 23.51
N GLU A 102 -7.95 20.07 23.05
CA GLU A 102 -6.88 21.07 23.22
C GLU A 102 -6.90 22.19 22.16
N MET A 103 -7.60 22.00 21.03
CA MET A 103 -7.70 23.00 19.95
C MET A 103 -8.06 24.42 20.42
N PRO A 104 -9.05 24.63 21.31
CA PRO A 104 -9.36 25.97 21.82
C PRO A 104 -8.18 26.61 22.55
N GLN A 105 -7.39 25.82 23.29
CA GLN A 105 -6.22 26.33 24.01
C GLN A 105 -5.10 26.73 23.04
N LEU A 106 -4.88 25.94 21.98
CA LEU A 106 -3.92 26.26 20.92
C LEU A 106 -4.33 27.53 20.17
N TYR A 107 -5.63 27.71 19.92
CA TYR A 107 -6.16 28.92 19.31
C TYR A 107 -5.93 30.16 20.20
N GLN A 108 -6.17 30.05 21.51
CA GLN A 108 -5.89 31.13 22.46
C GLN A 108 -4.39 31.46 22.57
N ARG A 109 -3.51 30.45 22.47
CA ARG A 109 -2.06 30.67 22.38
C ARG A 109 -1.69 31.43 21.11
N ALA A 110 -2.24 31.03 19.95
CA ALA A 110 -2.00 31.71 18.68
C ALA A 110 -2.45 33.19 18.71
N ILE A 111 -3.58 33.50 19.36
CA ILE A 111 -4.03 34.89 19.57
C ILE A 111 -3.06 35.66 20.45
N ARG A 112 -2.58 35.08 21.56
CA ARG A 112 -1.61 35.75 22.44
C ARG A 112 -0.31 36.05 21.69
N ASP A 113 0.24 35.08 20.97
CA ASP A 113 1.45 35.26 20.18
C ASP A 113 1.26 36.32 19.08
N MET A 114 0.06 36.41 18.50
CA MET A 114 -0.29 37.45 17.53
C MET A 114 -0.28 38.85 18.18
N LYS A 115 -0.86 38.99 19.38
CA LYS A 115 -0.87 40.25 20.13
C LYS A 115 0.54 40.67 20.56
N THR A 116 1.34 39.74 21.07
CA THR A 116 2.73 39.99 21.49
C THR A 116 3.60 40.46 20.33
N ASN A 117 3.40 39.89 19.15
CA ASN A 117 4.12 40.30 17.94
C ASN A 117 3.61 41.62 17.33
N GLY A 118 2.68 42.31 18.00
CA GLY A 118 2.19 43.62 17.59
C GLY A 118 1.45 43.62 16.25
N PHE A 119 0.83 42.50 15.85
CA PHE A 119 0.11 42.42 14.58
C PHE A 119 -1.00 43.46 14.52
N ARG A 120 -0.99 44.29 13.47
CA ARG A 120 -2.03 45.28 13.17
C ARG A 120 -2.61 44.95 11.80
N GLY A 121 -3.91 44.72 11.74
CA GLY A 121 -4.62 44.38 10.53
C GLY A 121 -6.12 44.37 10.78
N ASP A 122 -6.89 44.34 9.68
CA ASP A 122 -8.34 44.22 9.72
C ASP A 122 -8.79 42.87 10.29
N GLU A 123 -10.06 42.73 10.67
CA GLU A 123 -10.60 41.54 11.34
C GLU A 123 -10.36 40.25 10.54
N ASP A 124 -10.54 40.31 9.21
CA ASP A 124 -10.30 39.18 8.32
C ASP A 124 -8.82 38.79 8.24
N ALA A 125 -7.92 39.79 8.22
CA ALA A 125 -6.49 39.57 8.24
C ALA A 125 -6.05 38.95 9.57
N ALA A 126 -6.63 39.39 10.69
CA ALA A 126 -6.38 38.82 12.01
C ALA A 126 -6.85 37.36 12.09
N ARG A 127 -8.06 37.04 11.59
CA ARG A 127 -8.57 35.66 11.54
C ARG A 127 -7.67 34.76 10.68
N ALA A 128 -7.21 35.25 9.51
CA ALA A 128 -6.30 34.52 8.64
C ALA A 128 -4.95 34.24 9.33
N GLU A 129 -4.39 35.23 10.02
CA GLU A 129 -3.11 35.13 10.71
C GLU A 129 -3.18 34.18 11.92
N VAL A 130 -4.24 34.26 12.73
CA VAL A 130 -4.45 33.29 13.82
C VAL A 130 -4.57 31.87 13.28
N ASN A 131 -5.31 31.66 12.18
CA ASN A 131 -5.41 30.35 11.55
C ASN A 131 -4.06 29.87 11.00
N LYS A 132 -3.25 30.77 10.42
CA LYS A 132 -1.89 30.48 9.94
C LYS A 132 -0.97 30.04 11.08
N ARG A 133 -1.09 30.66 12.26
CA ARG A 133 -0.31 30.32 13.47
C ARG A 133 -0.82 29.09 14.21
N THR A 134 -2.14 28.86 14.22
CA THR A 134 -2.74 27.71 14.90
C THR A 134 -2.41 26.40 14.21
N LYS A 135 -2.34 26.38 12.87
CA LYS A 135 -2.01 25.18 12.08
C LYS A 135 -0.69 24.50 12.49
N PRO A 136 0.47 25.19 12.51
CA PRO A 136 1.73 24.57 12.91
C PRO A 136 1.71 24.12 14.38
N LEU A 137 1.10 24.90 15.28
CA LEU A 137 0.94 24.50 16.68
C LEU A 137 0.14 23.19 16.82
N ALA A 138 -0.96 23.07 16.07
CA ALA A 138 -1.77 21.85 16.03
C ALA A 138 -1.02 20.65 15.44
N GLU A 139 -0.21 20.84 14.40
CA GLU A 139 0.58 19.75 13.81
C GLU A 139 1.73 19.30 14.73
N VAL A 140 2.40 20.23 15.42
CA VAL A 140 3.40 19.88 16.46
C VAL A 140 2.75 19.08 17.56
N ARG A 141 1.63 19.56 18.11
CA ARG A 141 0.93 18.87 19.19
C ARG A 141 0.42 17.49 18.78
N LYS A 142 -0.13 17.39 17.57
CA LYS A 142 -0.53 16.11 16.97
C LYS A 142 0.66 15.15 16.88
N LYS A 143 1.84 15.62 16.45
CA LYS A 143 3.05 14.79 16.38
C LYS A 143 3.47 14.28 17.76
N GLU A 144 3.40 15.11 18.80
CA GLU A 144 3.66 14.71 20.19
C GLU A 144 2.68 13.63 20.66
N LEU A 145 1.37 13.82 20.43
CA LEU A 145 0.34 12.86 20.80
C LEU A 145 0.51 11.53 20.04
N LEU A 146 0.88 11.59 18.76
CA LEU A 146 1.19 10.40 17.95
C LEU A 146 2.41 9.64 18.48
N ALA A 147 3.43 10.34 18.97
CA ALA A 147 4.60 9.75 19.60
C ALA A 147 4.24 9.11 20.95
N LEU A 148 3.49 9.82 21.79
CA LEU A 148 3.02 9.36 23.10
C LEU A 148 2.22 8.05 22.98
N HIS A 149 1.27 8.00 22.04
CA HIS A 149 0.43 6.81 21.81
C HIS A 149 1.04 5.77 20.86
N ARG A 150 2.31 5.94 20.45
CA ARG A 150 3.04 5.05 19.54
C ARG A 150 2.21 4.70 18.29
N CYS A 151 1.69 5.72 17.62
CA CYS A 151 0.79 5.58 16.47
C CYS A 151 1.16 6.50 15.30
N SER A 152 2.47 6.68 15.07
CA SER A 152 2.96 7.43 13.90
C SER A 152 2.38 6.89 12.58
N PRO A 153 1.97 7.78 11.65
CA PRO A 153 1.20 7.42 10.46
C PRO A 153 2.05 6.76 9.36
N LEU A 154 3.29 7.22 9.15
CA LEU A 154 4.14 6.72 8.06
C LEU A 154 4.41 5.21 8.14
N PRO A 155 4.85 4.64 9.29
CA PRO A 155 5.04 3.19 9.39
C PRO A 155 3.73 2.42 9.19
N SER A 156 2.61 2.94 9.71
CA SER A 156 1.30 2.28 9.62
C SER A 156 0.78 2.23 8.19
N MET A 157 1.14 3.20 7.34
CA MET A 157 0.76 3.26 5.94
C MET A 157 1.69 2.45 5.02
N LEU A 158 3.00 2.46 5.29
CA LEU A 158 4.01 1.92 4.37
C LEU A 158 4.38 0.46 4.62
N ILE A 159 4.32 -0.02 5.87
CA ILE A 159 4.77 -1.38 6.18
C ILE A 159 3.90 -2.45 5.49
N PRO A 160 2.56 -2.38 5.49
CA PRO A 160 1.73 -3.40 4.82
C PRO A 160 2.03 -3.60 3.32
N PRO A 161 2.14 -2.56 2.47
CA PRO A 161 2.52 -2.77 1.08
C PRO A 161 3.98 -3.23 0.93
N LEU A 162 4.90 -2.77 1.80
CA LEU A 162 6.30 -3.19 1.76
C LEU A 162 6.50 -4.67 2.07
N THR A 163 5.70 -5.26 2.97
CA THR A 163 5.78 -6.70 3.26
C THR A 163 5.17 -7.54 2.14
N GLN A 164 4.21 -6.99 1.39
CA GLN A 164 3.59 -7.69 0.26
C GLN A 164 4.51 -7.74 -0.98
N LEU A 165 5.32 -6.71 -1.24
CA LEU A 165 6.11 -6.60 -2.46
C LEU A 165 7.08 -7.77 -2.69
N PRO A 166 7.88 -8.22 -1.69
CA PRO A 166 8.76 -9.38 -1.86
C PRO A 166 8.00 -10.66 -2.21
N LEU A 167 6.85 -10.91 -1.57
CA LEU A 167 6.02 -12.07 -1.88
C LEU A 167 5.46 -11.96 -3.30
N PHE A 168 4.95 -10.78 -3.67
CA PHE A 168 4.41 -10.55 -5.01
C PHE A 168 5.43 -10.82 -6.12
N VAL A 169 6.63 -10.27 -5.98
CA VAL A 169 7.70 -10.45 -6.96
C VAL A 169 8.24 -11.88 -6.91
N GLY A 170 8.49 -12.43 -5.72
CA GLY A 170 9.03 -13.78 -5.53
C GLY A 170 8.13 -14.86 -6.12
N PHE A 171 6.85 -14.87 -5.79
CA PHE A 171 5.89 -15.83 -6.37
C PHE A 171 5.76 -15.66 -7.89
N SER A 172 5.72 -14.42 -8.38
CA SER A 172 5.65 -14.19 -9.83
C SER A 172 6.92 -14.71 -10.54
N MET A 173 8.10 -14.56 -9.94
CA MET A 173 9.35 -15.11 -10.49
C MET A 173 9.38 -16.63 -10.49
N VAL A 174 8.95 -17.27 -9.40
CA VAL A 174 8.88 -18.74 -9.29
C VAL A 174 7.89 -19.30 -10.31
N LEU A 175 6.68 -18.76 -10.38
CA LEU A 175 5.65 -19.23 -11.33
C LEU A 175 6.01 -18.94 -12.79
N ASN A 176 6.65 -17.80 -13.06
CA ASN A 176 7.20 -17.53 -14.39
C ASN A 176 8.31 -18.53 -14.76
N ASN A 177 9.16 -18.93 -13.81
CA ASN A 177 10.18 -19.94 -14.03
C ASN A 177 9.56 -21.33 -14.26
N ALA A 178 8.55 -21.69 -13.47
CA ALA A 178 7.77 -22.91 -13.63
C ALA A 178 7.03 -22.99 -14.97
N SER A 179 6.73 -21.84 -15.59
CA SER A 179 6.05 -21.78 -16.89
C SER A 179 7.00 -21.89 -18.10
N LYS A 180 8.31 -22.09 -17.89
CA LYS A 180 9.26 -22.27 -19.00
C LYS A 180 9.25 -23.72 -19.48
N SER A 181 9.08 -23.92 -20.78
CA SER A 181 9.10 -25.25 -21.38
C SER A 181 10.50 -25.90 -21.30
N PRO A 182 10.58 -27.24 -21.13
CA PRO A 182 9.48 -28.18 -20.88
C PRO A 182 8.95 -28.07 -19.45
N THR A 183 7.63 -28.07 -19.26
CA THR A 183 6.99 -27.96 -17.94
C THR A 183 5.72 -28.78 -17.84
N VAL A 184 5.42 -29.23 -16.61
CA VAL A 184 4.18 -29.92 -16.24
C VAL A 184 2.96 -28.98 -16.22
N PHE A 185 3.16 -27.66 -16.26
CA PHE A 185 2.06 -26.70 -16.30
C PHE A 185 1.23 -26.77 -17.59
N ASP A 186 1.77 -27.34 -18.66
CA ASP A 186 1.05 -27.52 -19.93
C ASP A 186 0.00 -28.63 -19.86
N THR A 187 0.05 -29.51 -18.88
CA THR A 187 -0.89 -30.64 -18.76
C THR A 187 -2.14 -30.31 -17.96
N GLU A 188 -2.14 -29.19 -17.23
CA GLU A 188 -3.22 -28.83 -16.32
C GLU A 188 -4.09 -27.69 -16.87
N GLN A 189 -5.40 -27.84 -16.74
CA GLN A 189 -6.41 -26.84 -17.06
C GLN A 189 -7.08 -26.35 -15.78
N PHE A 190 -7.44 -25.07 -15.74
CA PHE A 190 -8.12 -24.48 -14.58
C PHE A 190 -9.03 -23.32 -14.96
N ALA A 191 -10.31 -23.44 -14.59
CA ALA A 191 -11.35 -22.47 -14.95
C ALA A 191 -11.38 -22.21 -16.48
N THR A 192 -10.99 -21.00 -16.92
CA THR A 192 -10.94 -20.62 -18.35
C THR A 192 -9.58 -20.88 -19.01
N LEU A 193 -8.57 -21.31 -18.24
CA LEU A 193 -7.24 -21.63 -18.74
C LEU A 193 -7.21 -23.02 -19.39
N THR A 194 -6.68 -23.08 -20.60
CA THR A 194 -6.39 -24.32 -21.34
C THR A 194 -5.00 -24.90 -21.02
N SER A 195 -4.13 -24.11 -20.41
CA SER A 195 -2.81 -24.48 -19.85
C SER A 195 -2.40 -23.40 -18.84
N LEU A 196 -1.60 -23.74 -17.83
CA LEU A 196 -1.05 -22.77 -16.87
C LEU A 196 0.12 -21.96 -17.44
N VAL A 197 0.72 -22.39 -18.56
CA VAL A 197 1.86 -21.71 -19.19
C VAL A 197 1.43 -20.50 -20.00
N HIS A 198 0.27 -20.60 -20.65
CA HIS A 198 -0.24 -19.57 -21.54
C HIS A 198 -1.18 -18.62 -20.80
N SER A 199 -1.27 -17.39 -21.29
CA SER A 199 -2.26 -16.44 -20.82
C SER A 199 -3.68 -16.94 -21.06
N ASP A 200 -4.64 -16.54 -20.21
CA ASP A 200 -6.06 -16.82 -20.42
C ASP A 200 -6.56 -16.29 -21.79
N PRO A 201 -6.93 -17.18 -22.72
CA PRO A 201 -7.38 -16.78 -24.06
C PRO A 201 -8.72 -16.04 -24.03
N THR A 202 -9.51 -16.19 -22.96
CA THR A 202 -10.83 -15.56 -22.81
C THR A 202 -10.77 -14.19 -22.13
N LEU A 203 -9.60 -13.80 -21.60
CA LEU A 203 -9.41 -12.61 -20.75
C LEU A 203 -10.26 -12.59 -19.47
N THR A 204 -10.89 -13.71 -19.09
CA THR A 204 -11.74 -13.79 -17.90
C THR A 204 -10.95 -13.56 -16.62
N LEU A 205 -9.83 -14.26 -16.42
CA LEU A 205 -8.99 -14.09 -15.23
C LEU A 205 -8.39 -12.67 -15.12
N PRO A 206 -7.85 -12.06 -16.19
CA PRO A 206 -7.44 -10.65 -16.17
C PRO A 206 -8.56 -9.69 -15.79
N ILE A 207 -9.78 -9.87 -16.31
CA ILE A 207 -10.94 -9.01 -15.99
C ILE A 207 -11.32 -9.20 -14.51
N VAL A 208 -11.43 -10.44 -14.04
CA VAL A 208 -11.69 -10.75 -12.62
C VAL A 208 -10.65 -10.11 -11.72
N LEU A 209 -9.36 -10.20 -12.07
CA LEU A 209 -8.30 -9.53 -11.33
C LEU A 209 -8.50 -8.01 -11.26
N GLY A 210 -8.84 -7.38 -12.37
CA GLY A 210 -9.12 -5.94 -12.44
C GLY A 210 -10.29 -5.54 -11.53
N LEU A 211 -11.39 -6.30 -11.58
CA LEU A 211 -12.57 -6.07 -10.76
C LEU A 211 -12.29 -6.25 -9.27
N VAL A 212 -11.59 -7.33 -8.87
CA VAL A 212 -11.21 -7.57 -7.48
C VAL A 212 -10.23 -6.50 -6.99
N THR A 213 -9.32 -6.03 -7.84
CA THR A 213 -8.41 -4.92 -7.49
C THR A 213 -9.19 -3.62 -7.30
N LEU A 214 -10.16 -3.33 -8.16
CA LEU A 214 -11.04 -2.16 -8.02
C LEU A 214 -11.88 -2.24 -6.73
N ALA A 215 -12.41 -3.42 -6.41
CA ALA A 215 -13.13 -3.66 -5.15
C ALA A 215 -12.23 -3.40 -3.93
N ASN A 216 -10.96 -3.81 -3.97
CA ASN A 216 -9.98 -3.51 -2.93
C ASN A 216 -9.80 -1.99 -2.74
N VAL A 217 -9.77 -1.21 -3.83
CA VAL A 217 -9.64 0.27 -3.76
C VAL A 217 -10.87 0.91 -3.12
N GLU A 218 -12.07 0.39 -3.37
CA GLU A 218 -13.30 0.93 -2.77
C GLU A 218 -13.61 0.39 -1.37
N SER A 219 -12.94 -0.69 -0.94
CA SER A 219 -13.22 -1.38 0.32
C SER A 219 -13.21 -0.47 1.56
N ALA A 220 -12.32 0.52 1.60
CA ALA A 220 -12.21 1.49 2.68
C ALA A 220 -13.49 2.32 2.93
N ARG A 221 -14.43 2.34 1.97
CA ARG A 221 -15.70 3.07 2.08
C ARG A 221 -16.85 2.19 2.57
N TRP A 222 -16.69 0.88 2.61
CA TRP A 222 -17.79 -0.06 2.89
C TRP A 222 -18.30 -0.01 4.34
N PHE A 223 -17.42 0.33 5.29
CA PHE A 223 -17.76 0.41 6.71
C PHE A 223 -17.82 1.84 7.27
N LEU A 224 -18.12 2.83 6.44
CA LEU A 224 -18.24 4.22 6.87
C LEU A 224 -19.39 4.42 7.87
N ASP A 225 -19.08 5.06 8.99
CA ASP A 225 -20.05 5.49 9.99
C ASP A 225 -20.90 6.68 9.47
N ALA A 226 -22.12 6.85 9.98
CA ALA A 226 -22.99 7.97 9.58
C ALA A 226 -22.31 9.33 9.83
N ALA A 227 -21.57 9.44 10.95
CA ALA A 227 -20.82 10.63 11.29
C ALA A 227 -19.65 10.93 10.32
N THR A 228 -19.01 9.92 9.73
CA THR A 228 -17.95 10.15 8.74
C THR A 228 -18.55 10.52 7.38
N LEU A 229 -19.69 9.94 7.02
CA LEU A 229 -20.43 10.30 5.81
C LEU A 229 -20.88 11.77 5.84
N GLU A 230 -21.40 12.26 6.97
CA GLU A 230 -21.76 13.67 7.13
C GLU A 230 -20.56 14.60 6.99
N ARG A 231 -19.41 14.23 7.57
CA ARG A 231 -18.17 15.01 7.42
C ARG A 231 -17.74 15.05 5.96
N GLN A 232 -17.82 13.93 5.24
CA GLN A 232 -17.51 13.90 3.80
C GLN A 232 -18.44 14.80 2.99
N LYS A 233 -19.75 14.79 3.29
CA LYS A 233 -20.74 15.69 2.65
C LYS A 233 -20.43 17.16 2.92
N LYS A 234 -20.09 17.52 4.18
CA LYS A 234 -19.71 18.89 4.56
C LYS A 234 -18.44 19.33 3.83
N THR A 235 -17.41 18.49 3.81
CA THR A 235 -16.17 18.78 3.06
C THR A 235 -16.45 18.92 1.58
N ALA A 236 -17.27 18.05 0.97
CA ALA A 236 -17.62 18.13 -0.44
C ALA A 236 -18.34 19.44 -0.80
N LYS A 237 -19.30 19.89 0.03
CA LYS A 237 -19.96 21.19 -0.14
C LYS A 237 -18.98 22.36 -0.01
N TRP A 238 -18.08 22.31 0.99
CA TRP A 238 -17.06 23.35 1.18
C TRP A 238 -16.09 23.42 0.00
N VAL A 239 -15.62 22.28 -0.50
CA VAL A 239 -14.75 22.21 -1.68
C VAL A 239 -15.48 22.74 -2.91
N ALA A 240 -16.74 22.36 -3.12
CA ALA A 240 -17.54 22.84 -4.25
C ALA A 240 -17.72 24.36 -4.21
N ALA A 241 -18.01 24.93 -3.04
CA ALA A 241 -18.11 26.37 -2.85
C ALA A 241 -16.78 27.09 -3.14
N ARG A 242 -15.63 26.49 -2.80
CA ARG A 242 -14.31 27.06 -3.13
C ARG A 242 -13.95 26.96 -4.61
N ARG A 243 -14.28 25.85 -5.25
CA ARG A 243 -14.12 25.72 -6.72
C ARG A 243 -15.00 26.71 -7.48
N ALA A 244 -16.22 26.95 -7.00
CA ALA A 244 -17.10 27.97 -7.58
C ALA A 244 -16.53 29.40 -7.45
N LYS A 245 -15.68 29.64 -6.44
CA LYS A 245 -14.92 30.89 -6.29
C LYS A 245 -13.63 30.96 -7.11
N GLY A 246 -13.36 29.97 -7.96
CA GLY A 246 -12.15 29.89 -8.78
C GLY A 246 -10.91 29.36 -8.03
N GLU A 247 -11.04 28.91 -6.78
CA GLU A 247 -9.92 28.33 -6.03
C GLU A 247 -9.64 26.88 -6.45
N THR A 248 -8.39 26.57 -6.79
CA THR A 248 -7.95 25.20 -7.10
C THR A 248 -7.69 24.39 -5.83
N VAL A 249 -8.74 23.73 -5.34
CA VAL A 249 -8.62 22.80 -4.19
C VAL A 249 -8.32 21.39 -4.66
N VAL A 250 -7.06 20.98 -4.51
CA VAL A 250 -6.60 19.61 -4.74
C VAL A 250 -6.95 18.76 -3.53
N GLU A 251 -7.53 17.58 -3.77
CA GLU A 251 -7.88 16.60 -2.74
C GLU A 251 -6.97 15.36 -2.93
N PRO A 252 -5.78 15.30 -2.28
CA PRO A 252 -4.79 14.24 -2.53
C PRO A 252 -5.36 12.82 -2.42
N HIS A 253 -6.24 12.59 -1.44
CA HIS A 253 -6.94 11.31 -1.28
C HIS A 253 -7.76 10.92 -2.52
N LYS A 254 -8.50 11.86 -3.13
CA LYS A 254 -9.29 11.58 -4.34
C LYS A 254 -8.41 11.35 -5.55
N VAL A 255 -7.30 12.10 -5.67
CA VAL A 255 -6.32 11.88 -6.73
C VAL A 255 -5.73 10.48 -6.63
N ILE A 256 -5.26 10.08 -5.44
CA ILE A 256 -4.74 8.73 -5.20
C ILE A 256 -5.80 7.68 -5.52
N GLN A 257 -7.04 7.84 -5.06
CA GLN A 257 -8.12 6.89 -5.32
C GLN A 257 -8.42 6.76 -6.83
N SER A 258 -8.53 7.88 -7.56
CA SER A 258 -8.73 7.86 -9.01
C SER A 258 -7.56 7.19 -9.73
N SER A 259 -6.32 7.45 -9.31
CA SER A 259 -5.14 6.78 -9.87
C SER A 259 -5.16 5.28 -9.61
N LEU A 260 -5.56 4.85 -8.41
CA LEU A 260 -5.68 3.42 -8.08
C LEU A 260 -6.80 2.72 -8.87
N ARG A 261 -7.91 3.43 -9.16
CA ARG A 261 -8.96 2.92 -10.06
C ARG A 261 -8.43 2.74 -11.48
N ALA A 262 -7.73 3.74 -12.02
CA ALA A 262 -7.09 3.64 -13.33
C ALA A 262 -6.06 2.50 -13.38
N LEU A 263 -5.26 2.34 -12.32
CA LEU A 263 -4.31 1.23 -12.19
C LEU A 263 -5.01 -0.13 -12.15
N SER A 264 -6.20 -0.22 -11.55
CA SER A 264 -7.00 -1.46 -11.52
C SER A 264 -7.41 -1.90 -12.93
N VAL A 265 -7.76 -0.94 -13.80
CA VAL A 265 -8.06 -1.20 -15.21
C VAL A 265 -6.78 -1.54 -15.99
N ALA A 266 -5.71 -0.77 -15.80
CA ALA A 266 -4.42 -1.04 -16.44
C ALA A 266 -3.86 -2.43 -16.09
N ARG A 267 -4.13 -2.91 -14.87
CA ARG A 267 -3.73 -4.24 -14.40
C ARG A 267 -4.33 -5.37 -15.24
N ILE A 268 -5.49 -5.18 -15.88
CA ILE A 268 -6.11 -6.15 -16.79
C ILE A 268 -5.18 -6.38 -17.99
N LEU A 269 -4.68 -5.31 -18.60
CA LEU A 269 -3.79 -5.38 -19.77
C LEU A 269 -2.46 -6.05 -19.42
N ILE A 270 -1.91 -5.74 -18.24
CA ILE A 270 -0.68 -6.38 -17.76
C ILE A 270 -0.93 -7.88 -17.50
N ALA A 271 -2.07 -8.23 -16.92
CA ALA A 271 -2.40 -9.62 -16.64
C ALA A 271 -2.68 -10.44 -17.91
N ALA A 272 -3.15 -9.81 -18.98
CA ALA A 272 -3.41 -10.49 -20.26
C ALA A 272 -2.15 -11.06 -20.91
N VAL A 273 -0.95 -10.56 -20.57
CA VAL A 273 0.32 -10.98 -21.20
C VAL A 273 1.20 -11.86 -20.32
N VAL A 274 0.76 -12.18 -19.10
CA VAL A 274 1.52 -13.07 -18.19
C VAL A 274 0.94 -14.49 -18.21
N PRO A 275 1.78 -15.52 -17.94
CA PRO A 275 1.34 -16.91 -17.83
C PRO A 275 0.12 -17.11 -16.91
N GLY A 276 -0.76 -18.04 -17.26
CA GLY A 276 -1.96 -18.38 -16.50
C GLY A 276 -1.69 -18.70 -15.03
N SER A 277 -0.58 -19.38 -14.72
CA SER A 277 -0.11 -19.64 -13.36
C SER A 277 0.04 -18.35 -12.53
N ILE A 278 0.59 -17.30 -13.13
CA ILE A 278 0.75 -15.98 -12.49
C ILE A 278 -0.62 -15.28 -12.37
N GLN A 279 -1.52 -15.46 -13.34
CA GLN A 279 -2.87 -14.90 -13.27
C GLN A 279 -3.67 -15.50 -12.10
N ILE A 280 -3.62 -16.84 -11.92
CA ILE A 280 -4.22 -17.53 -10.76
C ILE A 280 -3.67 -16.95 -9.46
N TYR A 281 -2.34 -16.83 -9.37
CA TYR A 281 -1.67 -16.24 -8.19
C TYR A 281 -2.17 -14.81 -7.92
N TRP A 282 -2.22 -13.95 -8.93
CA TRP A 282 -2.66 -12.56 -8.77
C TRP A 282 -4.12 -12.48 -8.35
N VAL A 283 -5.01 -13.28 -8.94
CA VAL A 283 -6.44 -13.33 -8.59
C VAL A 283 -6.62 -13.83 -7.15
N ALA A 284 -6.01 -14.96 -6.79
CA ALA A 284 -6.08 -15.53 -5.45
C ALA A 284 -5.55 -14.54 -4.40
N SER A 285 -4.42 -13.90 -4.69
CA SER A 285 -3.79 -12.91 -3.83
C SER A 285 -4.68 -11.67 -3.67
N ALA A 286 -5.20 -11.10 -4.75
CA ALA A 286 -6.08 -9.93 -4.69
C ALA A 286 -7.39 -10.23 -3.94
N THR A 287 -7.95 -11.43 -4.14
CA THR A 287 -9.16 -11.90 -3.46
C THR A 287 -8.92 -12.08 -1.97
N PHE A 288 -7.79 -12.69 -1.59
CA PHE A 288 -7.38 -12.77 -0.18
C PHE A 288 -7.26 -11.38 0.44
N GLY A 289 -6.62 -10.43 -0.25
CA GLY A 289 -6.51 -9.04 0.19
C GLY A 289 -7.87 -8.38 0.43
N LEU A 290 -8.85 -8.66 -0.43
CA LEU A 290 -10.20 -8.14 -0.30
C LEU A 290 -10.91 -8.68 0.93
N ILE A 291 -10.88 -10.00 1.11
CA ILE A 291 -11.44 -10.68 2.28
C ILE A 291 -10.76 -10.18 3.55
N GLN A 292 -9.42 -10.10 3.55
CA GLN A 292 -8.65 -9.58 4.68
C GLN A 292 -9.07 -8.16 5.05
N SER A 293 -9.19 -7.27 4.06
CA SER A 293 -9.58 -5.87 4.29
C SER A 293 -11.00 -5.78 4.84
N TRP A 294 -11.93 -6.53 4.26
CA TRP A 294 -13.30 -6.62 4.73
C TRP A 294 -13.40 -7.13 6.18
N VAL A 295 -12.70 -8.22 6.53
CA VAL A 295 -12.68 -8.78 7.89
C VAL A 295 -12.11 -7.77 8.89
N LEU A 296 -10.97 -7.14 8.55
CA LEU A 296 -10.30 -6.20 9.44
C LEU A 296 -11.13 -4.91 9.63
N ASP A 297 -11.73 -4.39 8.58
CA ASP A 297 -12.58 -3.19 8.66
C ASP A 297 -13.88 -3.48 9.43
N TRP A 298 -14.48 -4.64 9.22
CA TRP A 298 -15.64 -5.09 10.01
C TRP A 298 -15.28 -5.21 11.49
N TRP A 299 -14.14 -5.82 11.80
CA TRP A 299 -13.65 -5.97 13.18
C TRP A 299 -13.41 -4.60 13.84
N ASP A 300 -12.78 -3.68 13.11
CA ASP A 300 -12.49 -2.32 13.58
C ASP A 300 -13.76 -1.49 13.82
N ALA A 301 -14.72 -1.58 12.90
CA ALA A 301 -16.03 -0.94 13.04
C ALA A 301 -16.78 -1.47 14.27
N ARG A 302 -16.77 -2.80 14.48
CA ARG A 302 -17.42 -3.43 15.65
C ARG A 302 -16.74 -3.00 16.95
N ARG A 303 -15.41 -2.98 17.00
CA ARG A 303 -14.64 -2.55 18.17
C ARG A 303 -14.90 -1.08 18.51
N THR A 304 -14.90 -0.21 17.50
CA THR A 304 -15.15 1.23 17.67
C THR A 304 -16.56 1.51 18.17
N ARG A 305 -17.58 0.78 17.68
CA ARG A 305 -18.96 0.88 18.20
C ARG A 305 -19.02 0.52 19.69
N LYS A 306 -18.43 -0.59 20.10
CA LYS A 306 -18.37 -0.99 21.53
C LYS A 306 -17.66 0.05 22.39
N TYR A 307 -16.53 0.58 21.91
CA TYR A 307 -15.77 1.61 22.62
C TYR A 307 -16.60 2.90 22.83
N LYS A 308 -17.30 3.37 21.79
CA LYS A 308 -18.20 4.53 21.88
C LYS A 308 -19.36 4.30 22.85
N GLN A 309 -19.94 3.10 22.87
CA GLN A 309 -21.00 2.74 23.84
C GLN A 309 -20.51 2.82 25.29
N VAL A 310 -19.33 2.26 25.58
CA VAL A 310 -18.72 2.34 26.92
C VAL A 310 -18.44 3.78 27.33
N LEU A 311 -17.95 4.61 26.40
CA LEU A 311 -17.75 6.04 26.65
C LEU A 311 -19.07 6.76 26.95
N ALA A 312 -20.13 6.49 26.19
CA ALA A 312 -21.44 7.11 26.38
C ALA A 312 -22.01 6.80 27.77
N VAL A 313 -21.87 5.56 28.25
CA VAL A 313 -22.29 5.14 29.60
C VAL A 313 -21.48 5.87 30.67
N LYS A 314 -20.16 5.99 30.50
CA LYS A 314 -19.29 6.71 31.46
C LYS A 314 -19.58 8.22 31.52
N SER A 315 -20.03 8.81 30.42
CA SER A 315 -20.38 10.24 30.36
C SER A 315 -21.81 10.54 30.81
N ALA A 316 -22.65 9.53 31.06
CA ALA A 316 -24.00 9.76 31.55
C ALA A 316 -23.94 10.32 32.98
N PRO A 317 -24.69 11.39 33.30
CA PRO A 317 -24.74 11.91 34.65
C PRO A 317 -25.22 10.80 35.60
N LYS A 318 -24.48 10.57 36.69
CA LYS A 318 -24.94 9.67 37.76
C LYS A 318 -26.22 10.28 38.34
N ARG A 319 -27.33 9.54 38.22
CA ARG A 319 -28.58 9.86 38.91
C ARG A 319 -28.42 9.67 40.41
#